data_AF-A0A6L3EYS8-F1
#
_entry.id   AF-A0A6L3EYS8-F1
#
_cell.length_a   1.000
_cell.length_b   1.000
_cell.length_c   1.000
_cell.angle_alpha   90.00
_cell.angle_beta   90.00
_cell.angle_gamma   90.00
#
_symmetry.space_group_name_H-M   'P 1'
#
loop_
_entity.id
_entity.type
_entity.pdbx_description
1 polymer ?
#
loop_
_entity_poly.entity_id
_entity_poly.type
_entity_poly.pdbx_seq_one_letter_code
_entity_poly.pdbx_strand_id
1 'polypeptide(L)'
;VERYRQRKLLGRFLWLLPMLMVIWANLHSGYLLGVVLLGTYAVGWALERWWGSQIEPIPTWEDIRQLAIVTGVSFFAAVLNPSGVELWIYPFLTLGSTAMQVYIQEWHSPDFHQVIFWPFAALLVAGILSMVFSKKRPSATDLLLFLGTGCAGLLSARHIPLFALVSVPIVSRHLVFTLQGTSLAPIVEEQTEVPLSKPIFNIVNWGVLVVFAFVAFVWTANTIIENEGVIAERYPVTAVTYLEESGLADEPGYNSYNWGGYLIWRGIPVFVDGRADVYGDAFLFYYLQAFEIRPNWEETLTEFDVSYVLMEKGSPLFALLESSGDWQEVYHDDLAQIYVRQSP
;
A
#
# COMPACT_ATOMS: atom_id res chain seq x y z
N VAL A 1 -10.45 12.56 -14.76
CA VAL A 1 -11.61 11.95 -15.48
C VAL A 1 -12.92 12.62 -15.09
N GLU A 2 -13.28 12.70 -13.80
CA GLU A 2 -14.53 13.36 -13.35
C GLU A 2 -14.69 14.83 -13.78
N ARG A 3 -13.63 15.65 -13.70
CA ARG A 3 -13.70 17.04 -14.20
C ARG A 3 -13.94 17.13 -15.71
N TYR A 4 -13.44 16.16 -16.48
CA TYR A 4 -13.70 16.08 -17.92
C TYR A 4 -15.16 15.70 -18.17
N ARG A 5 -15.70 14.71 -17.43
CA ARG A 5 -17.12 14.36 -17.44
C ARG A 5 -17.99 15.59 -17.18
N GLN A 6 -17.69 16.35 -16.12
CA GLN A 6 -18.43 17.56 -15.75
C GLN A 6 -18.22 18.76 -16.70
N ARG A 7 -17.53 18.58 -17.83
CA ARG A 7 -17.17 19.65 -18.79
C ARG A 7 -16.39 20.83 -18.16
N LYS A 8 -15.77 20.61 -17.00
CA LYS A 8 -14.89 21.57 -16.31
C LYS A 8 -13.44 21.51 -16.77
N LEU A 9 -13.11 20.54 -17.63
CA LEU A 9 -11.76 20.30 -18.14
C LEU A 9 -11.84 19.91 -19.62
N LEU A 10 -10.98 20.48 -20.45
CA LEU A 10 -10.92 20.17 -21.89
C LEU A 10 -10.35 18.76 -22.11
N GLY A 11 -10.84 18.06 -23.15
CA GLY A 11 -10.41 16.68 -23.45
C GLY A 11 -8.92 16.54 -23.74
N ARG A 12 -8.25 17.60 -24.22
CA ARG A 12 -6.80 17.59 -24.45
C ARG A 12 -5.98 17.26 -23.19
N PHE A 13 -6.48 17.60 -22.01
CA PHE A 13 -5.78 17.33 -20.75
C PHE A 13 -5.80 15.84 -20.36
N LEU A 14 -6.68 15.02 -20.96
CA LEU A 14 -6.62 13.56 -20.76
C LEU A 14 -5.33 12.96 -21.31
N TRP A 15 -4.70 13.60 -22.30
CA TRP A 15 -3.42 13.16 -22.88
C TRP A 15 -2.22 13.39 -21.96
N LEU A 16 -2.40 14.01 -20.80
CA LEU A 16 -1.39 14.01 -19.74
C LEU A 16 -1.33 12.65 -19.01
N LEU A 17 -2.37 11.82 -19.09
CA LEU A 17 -2.44 10.54 -18.39
C LEU A 17 -1.41 9.52 -18.91
N PRO A 18 -1.20 9.35 -20.24
CA PRO A 18 -0.12 8.51 -20.73
C PRO A 18 1.26 9.01 -20.30
N MET A 19 1.51 10.33 -20.30
CA MET A 19 2.79 10.89 -19.84
C MET A 19 3.02 10.60 -18.34
N LEU A 20 1.97 10.76 -17.54
CA LEU A 20 1.99 10.38 -16.12
C LEU A 20 2.26 8.87 -15.97
N MET A 21 1.73 8.03 -16.85
CA MET A 21 1.96 6.59 -16.81
C MET A 21 3.41 6.23 -17.10
N VAL A 22 4.08 6.92 -18.03
CA VAL A 22 5.53 6.75 -18.26
C VAL A 22 6.30 7.05 -16.98
N ILE A 23 6.01 8.19 -16.35
CA ILE A 23 6.69 8.59 -15.11
C ILE A 23 6.41 7.56 -14.01
N TRP A 24 5.15 7.17 -13.83
CA TRP A 24 4.77 6.23 -12.78
C TRP A 24 5.38 4.84 -12.99
N ALA A 25 5.37 4.30 -14.22
CA ALA A 25 5.97 3.01 -14.55
C ALA A 25 7.48 2.94 -14.24
N ASN A 26 8.18 4.08 -14.25
CA ASN A 26 9.60 4.17 -13.87
C ASN A 26 9.82 4.39 -12.36
N LEU A 27 8.77 4.72 -11.60
CA LEU A 27 8.85 4.98 -10.15
C LEU A 27 8.30 3.84 -9.30
N HIS A 28 7.24 3.18 -9.76
CA HIS A 28 6.55 2.18 -8.94
C HIS A 28 5.70 1.20 -9.77
N SER A 29 5.72 -0.08 -9.38
CA SER A 29 4.96 -1.16 -10.04
C SER A 29 3.44 -1.02 -9.91
N GLY A 30 2.96 -0.18 -9.00
CA GLY A 30 1.55 0.17 -8.83
C GLY A 30 0.91 0.93 -10.01
N TYR A 31 1.64 1.27 -11.07
CA TYR A 31 1.11 1.96 -12.25
C TYR A 31 -0.11 1.26 -12.89
N LEU A 32 -0.16 -0.08 -12.82
CA LEU A 32 -1.25 -0.87 -13.38
C LEU A 32 -2.61 -0.49 -12.77
N LEU A 33 -2.62 -0.07 -11.50
CA LEU A 33 -3.82 0.42 -10.84
C LEU A 33 -4.39 1.66 -11.55
N GLY A 34 -3.54 2.56 -12.05
CA GLY A 34 -3.96 3.71 -12.82
C GLY A 34 -4.66 3.29 -14.12
N VAL A 35 -4.12 2.28 -14.82
CA VAL A 35 -4.74 1.72 -16.03
C VAL A 35 -6.10 1.08 -15.70
N VAL A 36 -6.17 0.27 -14.64
CA VAL A 36 -7.41 -0.37 -14.18
C VAL A 36 -8.46 0.66 -13.78
N LEU A 37 -8.05 1.76 -13.15
CA LEU A 37 -8.94 2.86 -12.78
C LEU A 37 -9.53 3.52 -14.03
N LEU A 38 -8.70 3.85 -15.03
CA LEU A 38 -9.16 4.44 -16.29
C LEU A 38 -10.08 3.47 -17.08
N GLY A 39 -9.73 2.19 -17.11
CA GLY A 39 -10.56 1.15 -17.70
C GLY A 39 -11.92 1.03 -17.01
N THR A 40 -11.93 1.05 -15.67
CA THR A 40 -13.17 1.05 -14.88
C THR A 40 -14.06 2.25 -15.20
N TYR A 41 -13.48 3.44 -15.39
CA TYR A 41 -14.23 4.61 -15.86
C TYR A 41 -14.78 4.44 -17.27
N ALA A 42 -13.99 3.90 -18.21
CA ALA A 42 -14.43 3.70 -19.59
C ALA A 42 -15.60 2.69 -19.67
N VAL A 43 -15.49 1.57 -18.94
CA VAL A 43 -16.55 0.56 -18.83
C VAL A 43 -17.76 1.14 -18.11
N GLY A 44 -17.56 1.81 -16.96
CA GLY A 44 -18.62 2.44 -16.20
C GLY A 44 -19.42 3.45 -17.02
N TRP A 45 -18.75 4.31 -17.80
CA TRP A 45 -19.41 5.27 -18.69
C TRP A 45 -20.19 4.60 -19.82
N ALA A 46 -19.67 3.51 -20.39
CA ALA A 46 -20.40 2.73 -21.40
C ALA A 46 -21.68 2.10 -20.82
N LEU A 47 -21.59 1.51 -19.63
CA LEU A 47 -22.74 0.94 -18.93
C LEU A 47 -23.77 2.00 -18.55
N GLU A 48 -23.31 3.16 -18.05
CA GLU A 48 -24.19 4.30 -17.76
C GLU A 48 -24.92 4.82 -19.00
N ARG A 49 -24.25 4.85 -20.15
CA ARG A 49 -24.85 5.26 -21.42
C ARG A 49 -25.87 4.23 -21.91
N TRP A 50 -25.63 2.94 -21.69
CA TRP A 50 -26.50 1.85 -22.15
C TRP A 50 -27.74 1.68 -21.25
N TRP A 51 -27.55 1.62 -19.93
CA TRP A 51 -28.64 1.39 -18.97
C TRP A 51 -29.37 2.65 -18.54
N GLY A 52 -28.81 3.83 -18.84
CA GLY A 52 -29.33 5.12 -18.39
C GLY A 52 -28.88 5.42 -16.96
N SER A 53 -28.17 6.53 -16.79
CA SER A 53 -27.75 7.04 -15.49
C SER A 53 -28.66 8.18 -15.03
N GLN A 54 -28.89 8.28 -13.72
CA GLN A 54 -29.55 9.43 -13.09
C GLN A 54 -28.55 10.53 -12.69
N ILE A 55 -27.25 10.26 -12.87
CA ILE A 55 -26.16 11.18 -12.52
C ILE A 55 -25.67 11.88 -13.79
N GLU A 56 -26.12 13.12 -13.97
CA GLU A 56 -25.71 13.98 -15.08
C GLU A 56 -24.32 14.61 -14.85
N PRO A 57 -23.56 14.91 -15.92
CA PRO A 57 -23.89 14.62 -17.31
C PRO A 57 -23.66 13.15 -17.69
N ILE A 58 -24.55 12.60 -18.51
CA ILE A 58 -24.35 11.28 -19.13
C ILE A 58 -23.24 11.37 -20.21
N PRO A 59 -22.18 10.55 -20.13
CA PRO A 59 -21.09 10.55 -21.11
C PRO A 59 -21.57 10.24 -22.54
N THR A 60 -20.98 10.90 -23.53
CA THR A 60 -21.22 10.60 -24.95
C THR A 60 -20.37 9.42 -25.42
N TRP A 61 -20.74 8.77 -26.53
CA TRP A 61 -19.90 7.75 -27.16
C TRP A 61 -18.52 8.27 -27.57
N GLU A 62 -18.41 9.56 -27.90
CA GLU A 62 -17.13 10.19 -28.18
C GLU A 62 -16.26 10.31 -26.92
N ASP A 63 -16.85 10.70 -25.78
CA ASP A 63 -16.14 10.75 -24.48
C ASP A 63 -15.62 9.37 -24.08
N ILE A 64 -16.47 8.33 -24.23
CA ILE A 64 -16.11 6.94 -23.93
C ILE A 64 -14.98 6.47 -24.84
N ARG A 65 -15.09 6.72 -26.16
CA ARG A 65 -14.05 6.39 -27.13
C ARG A 65 -12.73 7.09 -26.79
N GLN A 66 -12.77 8.38 -26.47
CA GLN A 66 -11.57 9.14 -26.12
C GLN A 66 -10.93 8.57 -24.85
N LEU A 67 -11.70 8.26 -23.82
CA LEU A 67 -11.18 7.68 -22.60
C LEU A 67 -10.60 6.27 -22.83
N ALA A 68 -11.27 5.44 -23.64
CA ALA A 68 -10.77 4.12 -24.01
C ALA A 68 -9.44 4.19 -24.77
N ILE A 69 -9.31 5.12 -25.72
CA ILE A 69 -8.05 5.37 -26.43
C ILE A 69 -6.97 5.82 -25.45
N VAL A 70 -7.26 6.78 -24.58
CA VAL A 70 -6.30 7.27 -23.58
C VAL A 70 -5.89 6.16 -22.62
N THR A 71 -6.81 5.27 -22.24
CA THR A 71 -6.53 4.09 -21.41
C THR A 71 -5.57 3.13 -22.12
N GLY A 72 -5.85 2.77 -23.38
CA GLY A 72 -4.97 1.92 -24.17
C GLY A 72 -3.59 2.54 -24.38
N VAL A 73 -3.52 3.82 -24.74
CA VAL A 73 -2.25 4.53 -24.89
C VAL A 73 -1.50 4.59 -23.55
N SER A 74 -2.19 4.78 -22.42
CA SER A 74 -1.54 4.74 -21.10
C SER A 74 -0.96 3.36 -20.80
N PHE A 75 -1.70 2.29 -21.08
CA PHE A 75 -1.21 0.91 -20.91
C PHE A 75 0.06 0.64 -21.72
N PHE A 76 0.11 1.05 -22.99
CA PHE A 76 1.31 0.88 -23.82
C PHE A 76 2.43 1.87 -23.46
N ALA A 77 2.10 3.06 -22.97
CA ALA A 77 3.09 4.04 -22.53
C ALA A 77 3.92 3.51 -21.35
N ALA A 78 3.35 2.63 -20.52
CA ALA A 78 4.09 1.99 -19.43
C ALA A 78 5.31 1.20 -19.92
N VAL A 79 5.36 0.74 -21.17
CA VAL A 79 6.52 0.04 -21.77
C VAL A 79 7.76 0.94 -21.88
N LEU A 80 7.60 2.25 -21.77
CA LEU A 80 8.71 3.21 -21.75
C LEU A 80 9.41 3.21 -20.37
N ASN A 81 9.95 2.05 -19.98
CA ASN A 81 10.69 1.80 -18.75
C ASN A 81 11.85 0.80 -19.04
N PRO A 82 12.86 0.67 -18.17
CA PRO A 82 14.00 -0.24 -18.39
C PRO A 82 13.63 -1.72 -18.60
N SER A 83 12.55 -2.20 -17.99
CA SER A 83 12.04 -3.57 -18.12
C SER A 83 11.11 -3.77 -19.33
N GLY A 84 10.80 -2.71 -20.09
CA GLY A 84 10.00 -2.80 -21.31
C GLY A 84 8.64 -3.49 -21.08
N VAL A 85 8.38 -4.54 -21.86
CA VAL A 85 7.12 -5.32 -21.83
C VAL A 85 7.04 -6.28 -20.63
N GLU A 86 8.16 -6.64 -20.00
CA GLU A 86 8.17 -7.55 -18.85
C GLU A 86 7.43 -6.94 -17.65
N LEU A 87 7.41 -5.60 -17.58
CA LEU A 87 6.68 -4.85 -16.57
C LEU A 87 5.16 -5.14 -16.59
N TRP A 88 4.59 -5.64 -17.69
CA TRP A 88 3.18 -6.03 -17.72
C TRP A 88 2.89 -7.30 -16.94
N ILE A 89 3.87 -8.22 -16.87
CA ILE A 89 3.71 -9.51 -16.20
C ILE A 89 4.03 -9.35 -14.70
N TYR A 90 4.91 -8.42 -14.35
CA TYR A 90 5.41 -8.22 -12.99
C TYR A 90 4.32 -8.15 -11.90
N PRO A 91 3.24 -7.33 -12.02
CA PRO A 91 2.21 -7.29 -10.99
C PRO A 91 1.52 -8.65 -10.77
N PHE A 92 1.42 -9.49 -11.80
CA PHE A 92 0.80 -10.81 -11.68
C PHE A 92 1.73 -11.83 -11.00
N LEU A 93 3.05 -11.68 -11.16
CA LEU A 93 4.02 -12.48 -10.41
C LEU A 93 3.93 -12.15 -8.92
N THR A 94 3.86 -10.86 -8.57
CA THR A 94 3.70 -10.42 -7.18
C THR A 94 2.35 -10.86 -6.60
N LEU A 95 1.25 -10.63 -7.33
CA LEU A 95 -0.09 -11.05 -6.90
C LEU A 95 -0.23 -12.57 -6.82
N GLY A 96 0.55 -13.35 -7.59
CA GLY A 96 0.54 -14.81 -7.59
C GLY A 96 1.50 -15.46 -6.60
N SER A 97 2.38 -14.69 -5.94
CA SER A 97 3.36 -15.20 -4.99
C SER A 97 2.67 -15.72 -3.73
N THR A 98 2.80 -17.03 -3.49
CA THR A 98 2.23 -17.65 -2.29
C THR A 98 3.05 -17.26 -1.06
N ALA A 99 4.37 -17.16 -1.22
CA ALA A 99 5.26 -16.73 -0.15
C ALA A 99 4.88 -15.32 0.34
N MET A 100 4.71 -14.35 -0.56
CA MET A 100 4.33 -12.99 -0.18
C MET A 100 2.96 -12.95 0.50
N GLN A 101 1.98 -13.66 -0.05
CA GLN A 101 0.62 -13.68 0.51
C GLN A 101 0.55 -14.29 1.92
N VAL A 102 1.35 -15.33 2.19
CA VAL A 102 1.32 -16.01 3.49
C VAL A 102 2.15 -15.26 4.52
N TYR A 103 3.31 -14.74 4.13
CA TYR A 103 4.31 -14.26 5.10
C TYR A 103 4.34 -12.76 5.30
N ILE A 104 3.79 -11.98 4.38
CA ILE A 104 3.77 -10.52 4.48
C ILE A 104 2.37 -10.07 4.91
N GLN A 105 2.28 -9.56 6.13
CA GLN A 105 1.01 -9.23 6.80
C GLN A 105 0.10 -8.27 6.00
N GLU A 106 0.66 -7.36 5.20
CA GLU A 106 -0.13 -6.42 4.38
C GLU A 106 -0.99 -7.11 3.32
N TRP A 107 -0.63 -8.35 2.94
CA TRP A 107 -1.35 -9.14 1.95
C TRP A 107 -2.54 -9.89 2.53
N HIS A 108 -2.64 -9.99 3.86
CA HIS A 108 -3.74 -10.69 4.52
C HIS A 108 -5.02 -9.86 4.47
N SER A 109 -6.16 -10.56 4.56
CA SER A 109 -7.44 -9.92 4.83
C SER A 109 -7.40 -9.15 6.16
N PRO A 110 -8.09 -7.99 6.26
CA PRO A 110 -8.12 -7.22 7.49
C PRO A 110 -8.83 -8.01 8.61
N ASP A 111 -8.20 -8.03 9.79
CA ASP A 111 -8.80 -8.61 11.00
C ASP A 111 -9.61 -7.57 11.76
N PHE A 112 -10.94 -7.60 11.62
CA PHE A 112 -11.83 -6.63 12.25
C PHE A 112 -11.90 -6.71 13.79
N HIS A 113 -11.24 -7.66 14.43
CA HIS A 113 -11.00 -7.62 15.88
C HIS A 113 -9.99 -6.53 16.26
N GLN A 114 -9.14 -6.12 15.32
CA GLN A 114 -8.20 -5.02 15.52
C GLN A 114 -8.88 -3.68 15.16
N VAL A 115 -8.83 -2.74 16.11
CA VAL A 115 -9.46 -1.41 16.00
C VAL A 115 -8.95 -0.61 14.80
N ILE A 116 -7.72 -0.88 14.35
CA ILE A 116 -7.11 -0.21 13.19
C ILE A 116 -7.92 -0.39 11.89
N PHE A 117 -8.69 -1.48 11.74
CA PHE A 117 -9.50 -1.73 10.55
C PHE A 117 -10.95 -1.23 10.66
N TRP A 118 -11.36 -0.69 11.81
CA TRP A 118 -12.71 -0.17 11.99
C TRP A 118 -13.07 1.01 11.06
N PRO A 119 -12.16 1.96 10.74
CA PRO A 119 -12.45 3.00 9.76
C PRO A 119 -12.80 2.44 8.38
N PHE A 120 -12.16 1.34 7.96
CA PHE A 120 -12.48 0.66 6.71
C PHE A 120 -13.90 0.07 6.74
N ALA A 121 -14.23 -0.68 7.80
CA ALA A 121 -15.57 -1.24 7.98
C ALA A 121 -16.65 -0.13 8.02
N ALA A 122 -16.40 0.94 8.79
CA ALA A 122 -17.31 2.06 8.91
C ALA A 122 -17.57 2.74 7.57
N LEU A 123 -16.52 2.99 6.78
CA LEU A 123 -16.65 3.60 5.45
C LEU A 123 -17.36 2.68 4.46
N LEU A 124 -17.11 1.36 4.53
CA LEU A 124 -17.80 0.37 3.71
C LEU A 124 -19.30 0.32 4.03
N VAL A 125 -19.66 0.26 5.31
CA VAL A 125 -21.06 0.30 5.75
C VAL A 125 -21.71 1.64 5.38
N ALA A 126 -21.05 2.76 5.67
CA ALA A 126 -21.56 4.10 5.33
C ALA A 126 -21.79 4.25 3.83
N GLY A 127 -20.88 3.73 3.00
CA GLY A 127 -21.03 3.74 1.55
C GLY A 127 -22.24 2.94 1.08
N ILE A 128 -22.40 1.71 1.57
CA ILE A 128 -23.56 0.86 1.26
C ILE A 128 -24.85 1.57 1.66
N LEU A 129 -24.96 2.04 2.92
CA LEU A 129 -26.17 2.72 3.41
C LEU A 129 -26.45 4.00 2.61
N SER A 130 -25.42 4.81 2.33
CA SER A 130 -25.58 6.05 1.57
C SER A 130 -26.11 5.79 0.15
N MET A 131 -25.67 4.72 -0.51
CA MET A 131 -26.14 4.34 -1.86
C MET A 131 -27.52 3.69 -1.85
N VAL A 132 -27.83 2.86 -0.84
CA VAL A 132 -29.14 2.19 -0.71
C VAL A 132 -30.25 3.20 -0.43
N PHE A 133 -30.02 4.17 0.46
CA PHE A 133 -31.00 5.20 0.80
C PHE A 133 -30.92 6.44 -0.10
N SER A 134 -30.06 6.40 -1.12
CA SER A 134 -29.88 7.52 -2.02
C SER A 134 -31.12 7.77 -2.86
N LYS A 135 -31.55 9.04 -2.95
CA LYS A 135 -32.66 9.44 -3.83
C LYS A 135 -32.31 9.28 -5.32
N LYS A 136 -31.02 9.23 -5.65
CA LYS A 136 -30.52 8.96 -7.00
C LYS A 136 -29.75 7.65 -7.00
N ARG A 137 -30.03 6.79 -7.98
CA ARG A 137 -29.33 5.50 -8.10
C ARG A 137 -27.82 5.73 -8.31
N PRO A 138 -26.95 4.93 -7.67
CA PRO A 138 -25.52 4.96 -7.95
C PRO A 138 -25.26 4.65 -9.41
N SER A 139 -24.27 5.34 -9.98
CA SER A 139 -23.88 5.09 -11.36
C SER A 139 -23.12 3.75 -11.48
N ALA A 140 -23.04 3.19 -12.69
CA ALA A 140 -22.27 1.96 -12.89
C ALA A 140 -20.79 2.16 -12.53
N THR A 141 -20.23 3.35 -12.82
CA THR A 141 -18.87 3.70 -12.38
C THR A 141 -18.72 3.65 -10.86
N ASP A 142 -19.68 4.20 -10.12
CA ASP A 142 -19.64 4.20 -8.64
C ASP A 142 -19.65 2.80 -8.08
N LEU A 143 -20.53 1.95 -8.60
CA LEU A 143 -20.64 0.56 -8.17
C LEU A 143 -19.36 -0.22 -8.47
N LEU A 144 -18.82 -0.09 -9.69
CA LEU A 144 -17.57 -0.77 -10.07
C LEU A 144 -16.39 -0.32 -9.21
N LEU A 145 -16.25 0.99 -8.99
CA LEU A 145 -15.17 1.54 -8.19
C LEU A 145 -15.30 1.16 -6.71
N PHE A 146 -16.48 1.35 -6.12
CA PHE A 146 -16.73 1.06 -4.71
C PHE A 146 -16.62 -0.43 -4.41
N LEU A 147 -17.29 -1.28 -5.20
CA LEU A 147 -17.25 -2.73 -4.99
C LEU A 147 -15.87 -3.30 -5.34
N GLY A 148 -15.27 -2.88 -6.45
CA GLY A 148 -13.97 -3.37 -6.87
C GLY A 148 -12.86 -3.08 -5.86
N THR A 149 -12.75 -1.82 -5.42
CA THR A 149 -11.76 -1.43 -4.40
C THR A 149 -12.12 -1.95 -3.01
N GLY A 150 -13.41 -2.07 -2.68
CA GLY A 150 -13.88 -2.65 -1.42
C GLY A 150 -13.56 -4.13 -1.31
N CYS A 151 -13.83 -4.92 -2.36
CA CYS A 151 -13.42 -6.32 -2.45
C CYS A 151 -11.90 -6.46 -2.38
N ALA A 152 -11.13 -5.61 -3.08
CA ALA A 152 -9.67 -5.63 -3.01
C ALA A 152 -9.17 -5.37 -1.57
N GLY A 153 -9.79 -4.45 -0.83
CA GLY A 153 -9.47 -4.16 0.57
C GLY A 153 -9.88 -5.27 1.54
N LEU A 154 -10.97 -6.00 1.25
CA LEU A 154 -11.38 -7.18 2.01
C LEU A 154 -10.46 -8.39 1.77
N LEU A 155 -9.91 -8.51 0.55
CA LEU A 155 -8.95 -9.56 0.21
C LEU A 155 -7.55 -9.26 0.76
N SER A 156 -7.14 -7.99 0.79
CA SER A 156 -5.83 -7.60 1.30
C SER A 156 -5.84 -6.18 1.87
N ALA A 157 -5.35 -6.06 3.10
CA ALA A 157 -5.28 -4.81 3.85
C ALA A 157 -4.54 -3.70 3.10
N ARG A 158 -3.55 -4.03 2.27
CA ARG A 158 -2.78 -3.07 1.47
C ARG A 158 -3.65 -2.24 0.50
N HIS A 159 -4.84 -2.72 0.11
CA HIS A 159 -5.72 -1.98 -0.81
C HIS A 159 -6.76 -1.10 -0.08
N ILE A 160 -6.80 -1.12 1.26
CA ILE A 160 -7.70 -0.28 2.06
C ILE A 160 -7.49 1.22 1.80
N PRO A 161 -6.25 1.75 1.75
CA PRO A 161 -6.04 3.18 1.46
C PRO A 161 -6.61 3.60 0.10
N LEU A 162 -6.51 2.72 -0.91
CA LEU A 162 -7.10 2.96 -2.22
C LEU A 162 -8.62 2.99 -2.16
N PHE A 163 -9.25 2.05 -1.46
CA PHE A 163 -10.69 2.08 -1.24
C PHE A 163 -11.11 3.38 -0.57
N ALA A 164 -10.39 3.83 0.46
CA ALA A 164 -10.70 5.09 1.14
C ALA A 164 -10.65 6.29 0.17
N LEU A 165 -9.59 6.39 -0.64
CA LEU A 165 -9.43 7.47 -1.61
C LEU A 165 -10.58 7.52 -2.63
N VAL A 166 -10.99 6.36 -3.14
CA VAL A 166 -11.99 6.25 -4.21
C VAL A 166 -13.42 6.33 -3.67
N SER A 167 -13.70 5.71 -2.53
CA SER A 167 -15.04 5.62 -1.96
C SER A 167 -15.49 6.92 -1.31
N VAL A 168 -14.60 7.69 -0.66
CA VAL A 168 -14.99 8.91 0.06
C VAL A 168 -15.81 9.88 -0.83
N PRO A 169 -15.37 10.27 -2.04
CA PRO A 169 -16.20 11.11 -2.92
C PRO A 169 -17.55 10.50 -3.29
N ILE A 170 -17.60 9.16 -3.47
CA ILE A 170 -18.83 8.42 -3.82
C ILE A 170 -19.80 8.47 -2.63
N VAL A 171 -19.33 8.09 -1.43
CA VAL A 171 -20.11 8.10 -0.19
C VAL A 171 -20.61 9.52 0.10
N SER A 172 -19.75 10.53 0.01
CA SER A 172 -20.14 11.93 0.23
C SER A 172 -21.25 12.35 -0.73
N ARG A 173 -21.13 12.06 -2.03
CA ARG A 173 -22.16 12.43 -3.02
C ARG A 173 -23.49 11.72 -2.76
N HIS A 174 -23.47 10.42 -2.45
CA HIS A 174 -24.69 9.67 -2.17
C HIS A 174 -25.33 10.05 -0.84
N LEU A 175 -24.52 10.40 0.17
CA LEU A 175 -24.98 10.93 1.44
C LEU A 175 -25.72 12.26 1.25
N VAL A 176 -25.19 13.16 0.40
CA VAL A 176 -25.89 14.40 0.01
C VAL A 176 -27.26 14.05 -0.56
N PHE A 177 -27.33 13.18 -1.59
CA PHE A 177 -28.59 12.78 -2.21
C PHE A 177 -29.59 12.14 -1.24
N THR A 178 -29.12 11.37 -0.26
CA THR A 178 -29.96 10.79 0.80
C THR A 178 -30.55 11.87 1.71
N LEU A 179 -29.75 12.87 2.08
CA LEU A 179 -30.14 13.92 3.01
C LEU A 179 -30.93 15.07 2.35
N GLN A 180 -30.92 15.18 1.02
CA GLN A 180 -31.71 16.19 0.28
C GLN A 180 -33.15 16.23 0.78
N GLY A 181 -33.67 17.41 1.15
CA GLY A 181 -35.05 17.57 1.64
C GLY A 181 -35.33 17.04 3.06
N THR A 182 -34.31 16.67 3.83
CA THR A 182 -34.42 16.47 5.30
C THR A 182 -34.04 17.75 6.05
N SER A 183 -34.28 17.82 7.36
CA SER A 183 -33.82 18.93 8.21
C SER A 183 -32.30 19.10 8.24
N LEU A 184 -31.55 18.08 7.84
CA LEU A 184 -30.08 18.09 7.77
C LEU A 184 -29.56 18.48 6.38
N ALA A 185 -30.44 18.65 5.38
CA ALA A 185 -30.06 19.08 4.03
C ALA A 185 -29.21 20.37 4.01
N PRO A 186 -29.52 21.43 4.81
CA PRO A 186 -28.74 22.67 4.80
C PRO A 186 -27.29 22.52 5.28
N ILE A 187 -26.98 21.44 6.00
CA ILE A 187 -25.64 21.16 6.54
C ILE A 187 -24.75 20.49 5.48
N VAL A 188 -25.35 19.75 4.55
CA VAL A 188 -24.65 18.83 3.64
C VAL A 188 -24.77 19.23 2.17
N GLU A 189 -25.84 19.92 1.78
CA GLU A 189 -25.91 20.55 0.47
C GLU A 189 -24.84 21.64 0.37
N GLU A 190 -24.01 21.55 -0.67
CA GLU A 190 -23.16 22.67 -1.09
C GLU A 190 -24.11 23.82 -1.42
N GLN A 191 -24.27 24.73 -0.46
CA GLN A 191 -25.01 25.96 -0.63
C GLN A 191 -24.29 26.77 -1.68
N THR A 192 -24.58 26.50 -2.96
CA THR A 192 -24.05 27.24 -4.10
C THR A 192 -24.40 28.72 -4.02
N GLU A 193 -25.34 29.11 -3.15
CA GLU A 193 -25.69 30.48 -2.82
C GLU A 193 -26.04 30.68 -1.33
N VAL A 194 -25.10 30.45 -0.40
CA VAL A 194 -25.22 31.10 0.93
C VAL A 194 -24.15 32.16 1.12
N PRO A 195 -24.53 33.43 1.37
CA PRO A 195 -23.61 34.52 1.58
C PRO A 195 -23.14 34.52 3.05
N LEU A 196 -22.65 33.40 3.58
CA LEU A 196 -21.65 33.52 4.62
C LEU A 196 -20.38 33.95 3.89
N SER A 197 -20.07 35.25 3.99
CA SER A 197 -19.04 35.93 3.22
C SER A 197 -17.83 35.02 2.93
N LYS A 198 -17.53 34.79 1.64
CA LYS A 198 -16.32 34.11 1.13
C LYS A 198 -15.05 34.30 1.99
N PRO A 199 -14.77 35.47 2.62
CA PRO A 199 -13.68 35.61 3.57
C PRO A 199 -13.74 34.67 4.78
N ILE A 200 -14.88 34.45 5.43
CA ILE A 200 -14.95 33.61 6.66
C ILE A 200 -14.61 32.16 6.33
N PHE A 201 -15.20 31.59 5.28
CA PHE A 201 -14.90 30.21 4.88
C PHE A 201 -13.44 30.06 4.43
N ASN A 202 -12.89 31.06 3.73
CA ASN A 202 -11.47 31.09 3.41
C ASN A 202 -10.61 31.18 4.67
N ILE A 203 -10.97 32.02 5.65
CA ILE A 203 -10.27 32.14 6.93
C ILE A 203 -10.33 30.82 7.70
N VAL A 204 -11.49 30.14 7.74
CA VAL A 204 -11.61 28.83 8.38
C VAL A 204 -10.78 27.79 7.63
N ASN A 205 -10.84 27.72 6.30
CA ASN A 205 -10.05 26.77 5.51
C ASN A 205 -8.55 27.03 5.66
N TRP A 206 -8.11 28.29 5.62
CA TRP A 206 -6.73 28.67 5.87
C TRP A 206 -6.34 28.41 7.32
N GLY A 207 -7.24 28.63 8.29
CA GLY A 207 -7.02 28.31 9.69
C GLY A 207 -6.85 26.81 9.92
N VAL A 208 -7.73 25.98 9.35
CA VAL A 208 -7.62 24.51 9.36
C VAL A 208 -6.34 24.06 8.66
N LEU A 209 -6.01 24.64 7.51
CA LEU A 209 -4.78 24.33 6.79
C LEU A 209 -3.53 24.70 7.60
N VAL A 210 -3.52 25.87 8.23
CA VAL A 210 -2.40 26.33 9.07
C VAL A 210 -2.29 25.46 10.31
N VAL A 211 -3.39 25.12 10.98
CA VAL A 211 -3.38 24.18 12.12
C VAL A 211 -2.89 22.82 11.68
N PHE A 212 -3.38 22.30 10.55
CA PHE A 212 -2.95 21.00 10.02
C PHE A 212 -1.46 21.03 9.63
N ALA A 213 -1.00 22.07 8.96
CA ALA A 213 0.40 22.26 8.59
C ALA A 213 1.29 22.43 9.83
N PHE A 214 0.82 23.14 10.86
CA PHE A 214 1.53 23.31 12.12
C PHE A 214 1.61 22.00 12.89
N VAL A 215 0.50 21.26 13.00
CA VAL A 215 0.48 19.93 13.63
C VAL A 215 1.38 18.97 12.86
N ALA A 216 1.30 18.95 11.52
CA ALA A 216 2.17 18.13 10.68
C ALA A 216 3.65 18.53 10.84
N PHE A 217 3.95 19.83 10.94
CA PHE A 217 5.30 20.33 11.17
C PHE A 217 5.82 19.93 12.55
N VAL A 218 5.05 20.14 13.61
CA VAL A 218 5.43 19.75 14.99
C VAL A 218 5.61 18.25 15.09
N TRP A 219 4.69 17.46 14.52
CA TRP A 219 4.79 16.02 14.47
C TRP A 219 6.05 15.58 13.74
N THR A 220 6.31 16.12 12.54
CA THR A 220 7.51 15.81 11.75
C THR A 220 8.79 16.22 12.48
N ALA A 221 8.83 17.42 13.07
CA ALA A 221 9.98 17.91 13.81
C ALA A 221 10.28 17.02 15.03
N ASN A 222 9.25 16.65 15.80
CA ASN A 222 9.40 15.71 16.92
C ASN A 222 9.85 14.33 16.44
N THR A 223 9.26 13.80 15.36
CA THR A 223 9.69 12.52 14.78
C THR A 223 11.15 12.56 14.31
N ILE A 224 11.62 13.67 13.76
CA ILE A 224 13.03 13.84 13.36
C ILE A 224 13.94 13.90 14.60
N ILE A 225 13.54 14.63 15.64
CA ILE A 225 14.31 14.78 16.89
C ILE A 225 14.40 13.44 17.64
N GLU A 226 13.32 12.69 17.71
CA GLU A 226 13.23 11.38 18.38
C GLU A 226 13.63 10.21 17.48
N ASN A 227 14.06 10.48 16.24
CA ASN A 227 14.28 9.46 15.21
C ASN A 227 15.28 8.38 15.67
N GLU A 228 16.35 8.77 16.37
CA GLU A 228 17.34 7.80 16.89
C GLU A 228 16.72 6.83 17.90
N GLY A 229 15.86 7.30 18.79
CA GLY A 229 15.17 6.46 19.76
C GLY A 229 14.18 5.50 19.09
N VAL A 230 13.41 5.99 18.11
CA VAL A 230 12.47 5.16 17.34
C VAL A 230 13.19 4.10 16.51
N ILE A 231 14.36 4.44 15.95
CA ILE A 231 15.20 3.48 15.24
C ILE A 231 15.69 2.40 16.21
N ALA A 232 16.21 2.78 17.38
CA ALA A 232 16.68 1.84 18.40
C ALA A 232 15.57 0.92 18.95
N GLU A 233 14.32 1.38 18.96
CA GLU A 233 13.17 0.58 19.39
C GLU A 233 12.76 -0.49 18.37
N ARG A 234 12.97 -0.24 17.07
CA ARG A 234 12.46 -1.10 15.98
C ARG A 234 13.54 -1.91 15.26
N TYR A 235 14.78 -1.45 15.30
CA TYR A 235 15.91 -2.04 14.58
C TYR A 235 17.03 -2.44 15.53
N PRO A 236 17.82 -3.47 15.16
CA PRO A 236 18.84 -4.06 16.03
C PRO A 236 20.11 -3.20 16.06
N VAL A 237 20.01 -1.92 16.46
CA VAL A 237 21.11 -0.94 16.40
C VAL A 237 22.34 -1.42 17.16
N THR A 238 22.13 -1.84 18.40
CA THR A 238 23.18 -2.28 19.33
C THR A 238 23.77 -3.63 18.93
N ALA A 239 22.94 -4.57 18.47
CA ALA A 239 23.40 -5.86 17.94
C ALA A 239 24.24 -5.68 16.66
N VAL A 240 23.85 -4.76 15.78
CA VAL A 240 24.61 -4.47 14.55
C VAL A 240 25.93 -3.77 14.86
N THR A 241 25.96 -2.83 15.82
CA THR A 241 27.23 -2.27 16.30
C THR A 241 28.15 -3.36 16.85
N TYR A 242 27.61 -4.34 17.58
CA TYR A 242 28.40 -5.50 18.03
C TYR A 242 28.94 -6.34 16.85
N LEU A 243 28.15 -6.59 15.80
CA LEU A 243 28.63 -7.30 14.60
C LEU A 243 29.80 -6.60 13.93
N GLU A 244 29.73 -5.27 13.82
CA GLU A 244 30.81 -4.45 13.24
C GLU A 244 32.07 -4.47 14.12
N GLU A 245 31.93 -4.30 15.44
CA GLU A 245 33.05 -4.27 16.39
C GLU A 245 33.73 -5.63 16.56
N SER A 246 32.99 -6.73 16.43
CA SER A 246 33.50 -8.09 16.53
C SER A 246 34.15 -8.61 15.24
N GLY A 247 33.98 -7.90 14.11
CA GLY A 247 34.45 -8.33 12.80
C GLY A 247 33.55 -9.37 12.12
N LEU A 248 32.40 -9.72 12.72
CA LEU A 248 31.44 -10.67 12.15
C LEU A 248 30.65 -10.10 10.96
N ALA A 249 30.57 -8.77 10.84
CA ALA A 249 29.79 -8.11 9.79
C ALA A 249 30.24 -8.43 8.36
N ASP A 250 31.48 -8.89 8.17
CA ASP A 250 32.04 -9.29 6.87
C ASP A 250 31.83 -10.78 6.55
N GLU A 251 31.37 -11.58 7.53
CA GLU A 251 31.13 -13.02 7.38
C GLU A 251 29.72 -13.31 6.84
N PRO A 252 29.46 -14.51 6.28
CA PRO A 252 28.12 -14.88 5.82
C PRO A 252 27.11 -14.95 6.97
N GLY A 253 26.20 -13.98 7.01
CA GLY A 253 25.15 -13.88 8.03
C GLY A 253 23.78 -14.37 7.56
N TYR A 254 23.02 -15.00 8.46
CA TYR A 254 21.59 -15.23 8.29
C TYR A 254 20.79 -14.25 9.14
N ASN A 255 20.00 -13.38 8.50
CA ASN A 255 19.30 -12.29 9.18
C ASN A 255 17.78 -12.41 9.12
N SER A 256 17.09 -11.76 10.06
CA SER A 256 15.64 -11.53 9.95
C SER A 256 15.28 -10.72 8.70
N TYR A 257 14.25 -11.18 8.00
CA TYR A 257 13.60 -10.48 6.88
C TYR A 257 13.27 -9.01 7.19
N ASN A 258 12.80 -8.73 8.41
CA ASN A 258 12.38 -7.37 8.81
C ASN A 258 13.56 -6.41 8.94
N TRP A 259 14.78 -6.93 9.15
CA TRP A 259 15.97 -6.13 9.40
C TRP A 259 16.92 -6.04 8.21
N GLY A 260 16.68 -6.79 7.13
CA GLY A 260 17.56 -6.77 5.95
C GLY A 260 17.72 -5.37 5.35
N GLY A 261 16.66 -4.57 5.29
CA GLY A 261 16.76 -3.18 4.84
C GLY A 261 17.66 -2.30 5.72
N TYR A 262 17.64 -2.52 7.03
CA TYR A 262 18.50 -1.81 7.98
C TYR A 262 19.97 -2.25 7.87
N LEU A 263 20.22 -3.54 7.68
CA LEU A 263 21.56 -4.07 7.45
C LEU A 263 22.17 -3.52 6.15
N ILE A 264 21.39 -3.47 5.07
CA ILE A 264 21.81 -2.84 3.80
C ILE A 264 22.16 -1.35 4.03
N TRP A 265 21.37 -0.64 4.84
CA TRP A 265 21.66 0.77 5.17
C TRP A 265 22.99 0.93 5.93
N ARG A 266 23.36 -0.06 6.76
CA ARG A 266 24.65 -0.13 7.45
C ARG A 266 25.79 -0.66 6.58
N GLY A 267 25.50 -1.09 5.35
CA GLY A 267 26.50 -1.65 4.43
C GLY A 267 26.83 -3.13 4.70
N ILE A 268 26.04 -3.81 5.52
CA ILE A 268 26.23 -5.23 5.85
C ILE A 268 25.48 -6.09 4.83
N PRO A 269 26.13 -7.11 4.23
CA PRO A 269 25.46 -8.07 3.36
C PRO A 269 24.29 -8.78 4.06
N VAL A 270 23.27 -9.15 3.30
CA VAL A 270 22.06 -9.78 3.84
C VAL A 270 21.79 -11.11 3.16
N PHE A 271 21.26 -12.05 3.94
CA PHE A 271 20.68 -13.28 3.42
C PHE A 271 19.34 -13.00 2.72
N VAL A 272 18.53 -12.13 3.32
CA VAL A 272 17.23 -11.70 2.78
C VAL A 272 16.89 -10.29 3.26
N ASP A 273 16.05 -9.58 2.50
CA ASP A 273 15.48 -8.30 2.89
C ASP A 273 14.02 -8.15 2.45
N GLY A 274 13.40 -7.01 2.80
CA GLY A 274 12.00 -6.70 2.55
C GLY A 274 11.53 -6.71 1.08
N ARG A 275 12.45 -6.83 0.11
CA ARG A 275 12.15 -6.94 -1.34
C ARG A 275 11.86 -8.38 -1.76
N ALA A 276 10.83 -8.99 -1.17
CA ALA A 276 10.42 -10.37 -1.46
C ALA A 276 10.21 -10.67 -2.96
N ASP A 277 9.79 -9.67 -3.73
CA ASP A 277 9.57 -9.77 -5.18
C ASP A 277 10.85 -10.03 -6.00
N VAL A 278 12.03 -9.71 -5.48
CA VAL A 278 13.33 -9.96 -6.13
C VAL A 278 13.81 -11.41 -5.92
N TYR A 279 13.45 -12.01 -4.80
CA TYR A 279 13.91 -13.36 -4.42
C TYR A 279 13.06 -14.48 -5.01
N GLY A 280 11.75 -14.23 -5.16
CA GLY A 280 10.79 -15.21 -5.65
C GLY A 280 10.46 -16.33 -4.65
N ASP A 281 9.37 -17.06 -4.92
CA ASP A 281 8.80 -18.03 -3.98
C ASP A 281 9.78 -19.13 -3.58
N ALA A 282 10.57 -19.66 -4.53
CA ALA A 282 11.49 -20.77 -4.26
C ALA A 282 12.53 -20.41 -3.20
N PHE A 283 13.18 -19.24 -3.34
CA PHE A 283 14.17 -18.79 -2.36
C PHE A 283 13.52 -18.38 -1.04
N LEU A 284 12.37 -17.70 -1.08
CA LEU A 284 11.67 -17.33 0.15
C LEU A 284 11.25 -18.56 0.96
N PHE A 285 10.76 -19.62 0.32
CA PHE A 285 10.46 -20.88 1.02
C PHE A 285 11.72 -21.56 1.56
N TYR A 286 12.84 -21.45 0.87
CA TYR A 286 14.12 -21.95 1.33
C TYR A 286 14.63 -21.18 2.56
N TYR A 287 14.55 -19.85 2.56
CA TYR A 287 14.79 -19.03 3.76
C TYR A 287 13.86 -19.43 4.91
N LEU A 288 12.56 -19.60 4.64
CA LEU A 288 11.58 -19.95 5.65
C LEU A 288 11.81 -21.34 6.27
N GLN A 289 12.58 -22.21 5.62
CA GLN A 289 12.92 -23.52 6.15
C GLN A 289 13.69 -23.43 7.47
N ALA A 290 14.67 -22.53 7.55
CA ALA A 290 15.37 -22.21 8.79
C ALA A 290 14.51 -21.36 9.73
N PHE A 291 13.86 -20.32 9.20
CA PHE A 291 13.07 -19.38 10.02
C PHE A 291 11.94 -20.07 10.81
N GLU A 292 11.19 -20.98 10.18
CA GLU A 292 10.04 -21.68 10.79
C GLU A 292 10.39 -23.05 11.38
N ILE A 293 11.66 -23.47 11.35
CA ILE A 293 12.06 -24.81 11.80
C ILE A 293 11.32 -25.91 11.00
N ARG A 294 11.40 -25.85 9.67
CA ARG A 294 10.89 -26.94 8.83
C ARG A 294 11.90 -28.11 8.83
N PRO A 295 11.50 -29.31 8.38
CA PRO A 295 12.45 -30.39 8.15
C PRO A 295 13.64 -29.91 7.29
N ASN A 296 14.85 -30.35 7.66
CA ASN A 296 16.13 -29.94 7.05
C ASN A 296 16.48 -28.44 7.19
N TRP A 297 16.02 -27.77 8.25
CA TRP A 297 16.36 -26.36 8.53
C TRP A 297 17.88 -26.04 8.50
N GLU A 298 18.73 -27.01 8.87
CA GLU A 298 20.19 -26.87 8.89
C GLU A 298 20.79 -26.72 7.49
N GLU A 299 20.11 -27.23 6.45
CA GLU A 299 20.54 -27.17 5.06
C GLU A 299 20.71 -25.71 4.62
N THR A 300 19.73 -24.86 4.96
CA THR A 300 19.75 -23.42 4.69
C THR A 300 20.98 -22.72 5.26
N LEU A 301 21.39 -23.09 6.48
CA LEU A 301 22.56 -22.47 7.12
C LEU A 301 23.87 -23.06 6.61
N THR A 302 23.87 -24.33 6.21
CA THR A 302 25.08 -25.04 5.81
C THR A 302 25.45 -24.80 4.35
N GLU A 303 24.46 -24.74 3.44
CA GLU A 303 24.69 -24.48 2.01
C GLU A 303 25.33 -23.10 1.77
N PHE A 304 24.97 -22.12 2.58
CA PHE A 304 25.47 -20.74 2.50
C PHE A 304 26.66 -20.46 3.42
N ASP A 305 27.20 -21.49 4.08
CA ASP A 305 28.31 -21.37 5.04
C ASP A 305 28.08 -20.28 6.09
N VAL A 306 26.86 -20.24 6.64
CA VAL A 306 26.43 -19.20 7.57
C VAL A 306 27.29 -19.28 8.83
N SER A 307 27.95 -18.17 9.13
CA SER A 307 28.85 -17.97 10.26
C SER A 307 28.16 -17.33 11.46
N TYR A 308 27.13 -16.50 11.23
CA TYR A 308 26.32 -15.93 12.31
C TYR A 308 24.83 -15.85 11.96
N VAL A 309 23.98 -15.87 12.99
CA VAL A 309 22.53 -15.71 12.88
C VAL A 309 22.11 -14.50 13.70
N LEU A 310 21.46 -13.51 13.06
CA LEU A 310 20.89 -12.30 13.70
C LEU A 310 19.37 -12.28 13.52
N MET A 311 18.62 -12.44 14.60
CA MET A 311 17.15 -12.44 14.55
C MET A 311 16.51 -11.82 15.78
N GLU A 312 15.20 -11.60 15.71
CA GLU A 312 14.36 -11.17 16.82
C GLU A 312 14.56 -12.09 18.03
N LYS A 313 14.66 -11.48 19.21
CA LYS A 313 14.73 -12.19 20.48
C LYS A 313 13.59 -13.21 20.60
N GLY A 314 13.94 -14.44 21.01
CA GLY A 314 12.97 -15.52 21.16
C GLY A 314 12.52 -16.13 19.83
N SER A 315 13.21 -15.85 18.72
CA SER A 315 13.05 -16.60 17.48
C SER A 315 13.14 -18.11 17.77
N PRO A 316 12.19 -18.93 17.27
CA PRO A 316 12.20 -20.38 17.49
C PRO A 316 13.54 -21.03 17.11
N LEU A 317 14.19 -20.52 16.05
CA LEU A 317 15.45 -21.05 15.54
C LEU A 317 16.53 -21.10 16.63
N PHE A 318 16.59 -20.11 17.53
CA PHE A 318 17.61 -20.05 18.59
C PHE A 318 17.55 -21.22 19.56
N ALA A 319 16.35 -21.76 19.85
CA ALA A 319 16.23 -22.94 20.70
C ALA A 319 16.89 -24.18 20.08
N LEU A 320 16.89 -24.28 18.75
CA LEU A 320 17.58 -25.37 18.07
C LEU A 320 19.08 -25.14 17.99
N LEU A 321 19.52 -23.90 17.69
CA LEU A 321 20.95 -23.55 17.68
C LEU A 321 21.58 -23.86 19.05
N GLU A 322 20.93 -23.48 20.14
CA GLU A 322 21.37 -23.79 21.50
C GLU A 322 21.44 -25.30 21.75
N SER A 323 20.45 -26.06 21.27
CA SER A 323 20.40 -27.52 21.44
C SER A 323 21.44 -28.29 20.62
N SER A 324 21.88 -27.73 19.49
CA SER A 324 22.82 -28.39 18.56
C SER A 324 24.25 -28.46 19.12
N GLY A 325 24.63 -27.49 19.96
CA GLY A 325 25.99 -27.34 20.48
C GLY A 325 27.00 -26.75 19.48
N ASP A 326 26.65 -26.68 18.18
CA ASP A 326 27.51 -26.12 17.13
C ASP A 326 27.47 -24.59 17.07
N TRP A 327 26.61 -23.96 17.87
CA TRP A 327 26.39 -22.52 17.87
C TRP A 327 26.47 -21.96 19.28
N GLN A 328 27.04 -20.76 19.41
CA GLN A 328 27.17 -20.06 20.68
C GLN A 328 26.48 -18.69 20.62
N GLU A 329 25.67 -18.39 21.64
CA GLU A 329 25.14 -17.04 21.85
C GLU A 329 26.29 -16.09 22.23
N VAL A 330 26.49 -15.05 21.42
CA VAL A 330 27.53 -14.04 21.63
C VAL A 330 26.95 -12.66 21.98
N TYR A 331 25.66 -12.44 21.71
CA TYR A 331 24.98 -11.18 21.96
C TYR A 331 23.48 -11.38 22.24
N HIS A 332 22.94 -10.54 23.14
CA HIS A 332 21.54 -10.52 23.54
C HIS A 332 21.14 -9.12 24.03
N ASP A 333 20.02 -8.59 23.54
CA ASP A 333 19.34 -7.44 24.14
C ASP A 333 17.81 -7.64 24.20
N ASP A 334 17.06 -6.55 24.34
CA ASP A 334 15.60 -6.60 24.41
C ASP A 334 14.92 -6.90 23.06
N LEU A 335 15.63 -6.70 21.94
CA LEU A 335 15.11 -6.82 20.59
C LEU A 335 15.74 -7.98 19.80
N ALA A 336 17.03 -8.25 19.97
CA ALA A 336 17.83 -9.11 19.10
C ALA A 336 18.73 -10.08 19.88
N GLN A 337 19.05 -11.20 19.24
CA GLN A 337 20.10 -12.12 19.67
C GLN A 337 21.02 -12.45 18.47
N ILE A 338 22.29 -12.73 18.78
CA ILE A 338 23.27 -13.20 17.79
C ILE A 338 23.87 -14.51 18.25
N TYR A 339 23.81 -15.49 17.36
CA TYR A 339 24.51 -16.78 17.49
C TYR A 339 25.62 -16.87 16.45
N VAL A 340 26.77 -17.40 16.85
CA VAL A 340 27.92 -17.62 15.96
C VAL A 340 28.21 -19.11 15.89
N ARG A 341 28.50 -19.61 14.69
CA ARG A 341 28.88 -21.01 14.48
C ARG A 341 30.24 -21.24 15.11
N GLN A 342 30.35 -22.22 15.99
CA GLN A 342 31.65 -22.63 16.49
C GLN A 342 32.40 -23.36 15.39
N SER A 343 33.58 -22.87 15.01
CA SER A 343 34.48 -23.64 14.16
C SER A 343 34.83 -24.95 14.87
N PRO A 344 34.84 -26.10 14.17
CA PRO A 344 35.26 -27.37 14.75
C PRO A 344 36.73 -27.35 15.22
#